data_AF-A0A926GU84-F1
#
_entry.id   AF-A0A926GU84-F1
#
_cell.length_a   1.000
_cell.length_b   1.000
_cell.length_c   1.000
_cell.angle_alpha   90.00
_cell.angle_beta   90.00
_cell.angle_gamma   90.00
#
_symmetry.space_group_name_H-M   'P 1'
#
loop_
_entity.id
_entity.type
_entity.pdbx_description
1 polymer ?
#
loop_
_entity_poly.entity_id
_entity_poly.type
_entity_poly.pdbx_seq_one_letter_code
_entity_poly.pdbx_strand_id
1 'polypeptide(L)'
;MIPINPRYHDAIACHSCLRNGRVSLTHDTVYGMVRYEDAVAGITHGTPMGEHGEFATSLNSDGWTQVHVPQKWLLELTRTPPYLTMQSEVWEFCCARPMVYIGEWIKADFDAHSPDGMGQRYFEDVVREAEPGLWDAMWSGGMHDEFAIYMFYCPVCANYRGHWDMF
;
A
#
# COMPACT_ATOMS: atom_id res chain seq x y z
N MET A 1 -33.14 -11.97 5.33
CA MET A 1 -32.35 -12.89 4.47
C MET A 1 -32.44 -12.32 3.07
N ILE A 2 -31.40 -11.60 2.63
CA ILE A 2 -31.37 -10.94 1.32
C ILE A 2 -30.85 -11.96 0.31
N PRO A 3 -31.50 -12.17 -0.85
CA PRO A 3 -31.03 -13.13 -1.83
C PRO A 3 -29.80 -12.56 -2.55
N ILE A 4 -28.69 -13.31 -2.53
CA ILE A 4 -27.44 -12.94 -3.18
C ILE A 4 -27.46 -13.50 -4.62
N ASN A 5 -27.22 -12.62 -5.59
CA ASN A 5 -27.15 -12.92 -7.02
C ASN A 5 -25.87 -13.73 -7.34
N PRO A 6 -25.91 -14.87 -8.07
CA PRO A 6 -24.76 -15.77 -8.20
C PRO A 6 -23.68 -15.35 -9.22
N ARG A 7 -23.70 -14.11 -9.73
CA ARG A 7 -22.81 -13.69 -10.83
C ARG A 7 -21.53 -12.95 -10.44
N TYR A 8 -21.26 -12.78 -9.15
CA TYR A 8 -19.96 -12.34 -8.63
C TYR A 8 -19.68 -13.17 -7.36
N HIS A 9 -18.60 -13.94 -7.36
CA HIS A 9 -18.17 -14.69 -6.18
C HIS A 9 -17.38 -13.78 -5.23
N ASP A 10 -18.00 -12.70 -4.78
CA ASP A 10 -17.44 -11.90 -3.71
C ASP A 10 -17.60 -12.70 -2.41
N ALA A 11 -16.48 -13.21 -1.91
CA ALA A 11 -16.46 -13.95 -0.65
C ALA A 11 -16.81 -12.99 0.49
N ILE A 12 -18.05 -13.04 0.98
CA ILE A 12 -18.45 -12.29 2.17
C ILE A 12 -17.89 -13.01 3.40
N ALA A 13 -16.85 -12.44 4.00
CA ALA A 13 -16.23 -12.94 5.21
C ALA A 13 -16.49 -12.01 6.39
N CYS A 14 -16.72 -12.58 7.58
CA CYS A 14 -16.80 -11.79 8.80
C CYS A 14 -15.40 -11.26 9.17
N HIS A 15 -15.31 -10.08 9.81
CA HIS A 15 -14.02 -9.53 10.25
C HIS A 15 -13.21 -10.53 11.09
N SER A 16 -13.85 -11.23 12.03
CA SER A 16 -13.17 -12.25 12.83
C SER A 16 -12.74 -13.47 11.99
N CYS A 17 -13.44 -13.79 10.91
CA CYS A 17 -13.09 -14.86 9.98
C CYS A 17 -11.78 -14.50 9.25
N LEU A 18 -11.68 -13.26 8.77
CA LEU A 18 -10.48 -12.71 8.13
C LEU A 18 -9.30 -12.68 9.11
N ARG A 19 -9.48 -12.09 10.29
CA ARG A 19 -8.42 -11.96 11.30
C ARG A 19 -7.90 -13.31 11.82
N ASN A 20 -8.76 -14.33 11.88
CA ASN A 20 -8.37 -15.69 12.25
C ASN A 20 -7.79 -16.50 11.08
N GLY A 21 -7.58 -15.89 9.90
CA GLY A 21 -7.00 -16.54 8.74
C GLY A 21 -7.88 -17.62 8.10
N ARG A 22 -9.21 -17.56 8.30
CA ARG A 22 -10.17 -18.46 7.63
C ARG A 22 -10.43 -18.04 6.18
N VAL A 23 -10.13 -16.79 5.86
CA VAL A 23 -10.18 -16.17 4.54
C VAL A 23 -8.91 -15.32 4.42
N SER A 24 -8.39 -15.22 3.20
CA SER A 24 -7.26 -14.38 2.84
C SER A 24 -7.64 -13.47 1.68
N LEU A 25 -7.11 -12.26 1.68
CA LEU A 25 -7.26 -11.29 0.61
C LEU A 25 -5.94 -11.18 -0.15
N THR A 26 -6.05 -10.92 -1.45
CA THR A 26 -4.90 -10.54 -2.27
C THR A 26 -4.76 -9.03 -2.21
N HIS A 27 -3.54 -8.56 -2.03
CA HIS A 27 -3.21 -7.14 -2.05
C HIS A 27 -2.22 -6.84 -3.16
N ASP A 28 -2.44 -5.73 -3.84
CA ASP A 28 -1.45 -5.13 -4.72
C ASP A 28 -0.47 -4.31 -3.88
N THR A 29 0.82 -4.46 -4.20
CA THR A 29 1.89 -3.83 -3.44
C THR A 29 2.93 -3.26 -4.37
N VAL A 30 3.79 -2.40 -3.82
CA VAL A 30 4.94 -1.83 -4.52
C VAL A 30 5.94 -2.88 -5.04
N TYR A 31 5.84 -4.13 -4.57
CA TYR A 31 6.68 -5.25 -4.98
C TYR A 31 5.87 -6.37 -5.64
N GLY A 32 4.72 -6.03 -6.22
CA GLY A 32 3.80 -6.94 -6.88
C GLY A 32 2.76 -7.52 -5.92
N MET A 33 1.82 -8.28 -6.47
CA MET A 33 0.74 -8.89 -5.68
C MET A 33 1.28 -9.75 -4.52
N VAL A 34 0.53 -9.80 -3.44
CA VAL A 34 0.70 -10.76 -2.35
C VAL A 34 -0.57 -11.59 -2.24
N ARG A 35 -0.53 -12.80 -2.82
CA ARG A 35 -1.59 -13.81 -2.66
C ARG A 35 -1.28 -14.67 -1.43
N TYR A 36 -2.23 -15.52 -1.04
CA TYR A 36 -2.04 -16.42 0.09
C TYR A 36 -0.82 -17.34 -0.09
N GLU A 37 -0.61 -17.88 -1.29
CA GLU A 37 0.49 -18.79 -1.60
C GLU A 37 1.84 -18.07 -1.51
N ASP A 38 1.92 -16.85 -2.03
CA ASP A 38 3.12 -16.00 -1.95
C ASP A 38 3.43 -15.66 -0.48
N ALA A 39 2.38 -15.31 0.29
CA ALA A 39 2.50 -15.02 1.71
C ALA A 39 2.99 -16.23 2.53
N VAL A 40 2.50 -17.45 2.22
CA VAL A 40 2.99 -18.69 2.83
C VAL A 40 4.45 -18.96 2.48
N ALA A 41 4.87 -18.64 1.26
CA ALA A 41 6.25 -18.78 0.82
C ALA A 41 7.18 -17.67 1.34
N GLY A 42 6.65 -16.59 1.92
CA GLY A 42 7.45 -15.46 2.41
C GLY A 42 8.02 -14.60 1.29
N ILE A 43 7.31 -14.52 0.17
CA ILE A 43 7.72 -13.76 -1.02
C ILE A 43 6.57 -12.92 -1.54
N THR A 44 6.86 -11.86 -2.28
CA THR A 44 5.89 -11.20 -3.15
C THR A 44 5.84 -11.88 -4.51
N HIS A 45 4.80 -11.64 -5.32
CA HIS A 45 4.75 -12.18 -6.69
C HIS A 45 5.87 -11.60 -7.58
N GLY A 46 6.30 -10.37 -7.27
CA GLY A 46 7.37 -9.65 -7.93
C GLY A 46 6.90 -8.65 -8.96
N THR A 47 7.83 -7.81 -9.42
CA THR A 47 7.62 -6.82 -10.48
C THR A 47 8.66 -6.98 -11.59
N PRO A 48 8.33 -6.64 -12.85
CA PRO A 48 9.28 -6.74 -13.96
C PRO A 48 10.45 -5.73 -13.83
N MET A 49 10.21 -4.60 -13.17
CA MET A 49 11.16 -3.53 -12.94
C MET A 49 10.90 -2.89 -11.56
N GLY A 50 11.92 -2.28 -10.97
CA GLY A 50 11.78 -1.52 -9.73
C GLY A 50 13.01 -1.60 -8.83
N GLU A 51 13.12 -0.62 -7.94
CA GLU A 51 14.10 -0.68 -6.85
C GLU A 51 13.51 -1.46 -5.67
N HIS A 52 14.24 -2.46 -5.19
CA HIS A 52 13.83 -3.30 -4.06
C HIS A 52 14.53 -2.92 -2.75
N GLY A 53 15.25 -1.79 -2.75
CA GLY A 53 15.91 -1.23 -1.58
C GLY A 53 16.78 -2.24 -0.82
N GLU A 54 16.53 -2.35 0.48
CA GLU A 54 17.27 -3.22 1.43
C GLU A 54 16.79 -4.68 1.44
N PHE A 55 15.77 -5.03 0.66
CA PHE A 55 15.17 -6.34 0.75
C PHE A 55 15.96 -7.39 -0.05
N ALA A 56 16.03 -8.62 0.48
CA ALA A 56 16.54 -9.75 -0.28
C ALA A 56 15.58 -10.10 -1.42
N THR A 57 16.14 -10.47 -2.58
CA THR A 57 15.38 -10.71 -3.80
C THR A 57 15.72 -12.03 -4.48
N SER A 58 14.81 -12.52 -5.31
CA SER A 58 15.07 -13.59 -6.28
C SER A 58 14.21 -13.37 -7.53
N LEU A 59 14.44 -14.16 -8.57
CA LEU A 59 13.60 -14.13 -9.76
C LEU A 59 12.51 -15.21 -9.68
N ASN A 60 11.29 -14.87 -10.12
CA ASN A 60 10.22 -15.83 -10.32
C ASN A 60 10.32 -16.51 -11.71
N SER A 61 9.37 -17.38 -12.05
CA SER A 61 9.36 -18.10 -13.35
C SER A 61 9.24 -17.20 -14.57
N ASP A 62 8.65 -16.02 -14.40
CA ASP A 62 8.44 -15.02 -15.45
C ASP A 62 9.63 -14.05 -15.56
N GLY A 63 10.68 -14.28 -14.77
CA GLY A 63 11.86 -13.42 -14.70
C GLY A 63 11.62 -12.11 -13.95
N TRP A 64 10.51 -11.98 -13.20
CA TRP A 64 10.23 -10.81 -12.38
C TRP A 64 10.96 -10.92 -11.04
N THR A 65 11.34 -9.77 -10.49
CA THR A 65 12.04 -9.71 -9.21
C THR A 65 11.02 -9.76 -8.08
N GLN A 66 11.04 -10.85 -7.31
CA GLN A 66 10.26 -11.01 -6.08
C GLN A 66 11.06 -10.63 -4.85
N VAL A 67 10.37 -10.07 -3.86
CA VAL A 67 10.96 -9.60 -2.61
C VAL A 67 10.69 -10.60 -1.49
N HIS A 68 11.73 -10.92 -0.71
CA HIS A 68 11.63 -11.81 0.44
C HIS A 68 11.22 -11.03 1.69
N VAL A 69 10.13 -11.46 2.30
CA VAL A 69 9.56 -10.84 3.50
C VAL A 69 9.20 -11.96 4.47
N PRO A 70 9.50 -11.83 5.78
CA PRO A 70 9.14 -12.87 6.74
C PRO A 70 7.66 -13.24 6.63
N GLN A 71 7.40 -14.55 6.43
CA GLN A 71 6.07 -15.14 6.18
C GLN A 71 4.96 -14.55 7.07
N LYS A 72 5.24 -14.40 8.37
CA LYS A 72 4.28 -13.85 9.35
C LYS A 72 3.72 -12.48 8.96
N TRP A 73 4.51 -11.64 8.29
CA TRP A 73 4.11 -10.29 7.92
C TRP A 73 3.27 -10.27 6.64
N LEU A 74 3.56 -11.13 5.67
CA LEU A 74 2.72 -11.27 4.48
C LEU A 74 1.39 -11.96 4.82
N LEU A 75 1.41 -12.95 5.72
CA LEU A 75 0.19 -13.55 6.24
C LEU A 75 -0.67 -12.54 7.02
N GLU A 76 -0.04 -11.60 7.72
CA GLU A 76 -0.77 -10.50 8.37
C GLU A 76 -1.39 -9.54 7.33
N LEU A 77 -0.65 -9.20 6.28
CA LEU A 77 -1.15 -8.38 5.18
C LEU A 77 -2.40 -9.00 4.54
N THR A 78 -2.35 -10.28 4.15
CA THR A 78 -3.51 -10.99 3.58
C THR A 78 -4.71 -11.14 4.52
N ARG A 79 -4.59 -10.77 5.80
CA ARG A 79 -5.66 -10.71 6.80
C ARG A 79 -6.05 -9.27 7.16
N THR A 80 -5.57 -8.30 6.41
CA THR A 80 -5.86 -6.89 6.59
C THR A 80 -6.89 -6.49 5.53
N PRO A 81 -7.99 -5.81 5.91
CA PRO A 81 -8.92 -5.29 4.92
C PRO A 81 -8.20 -4.33 3.94
N PRO A 82 -8.56 -4.31 2.65
CA PRO A 82 -8.07 -3.28 1.74
C PRO A 82 -8.59 -1.92 2.19
N TYR A 83 -7.86 -0.86 1.86
CA TYR A 83 -8.38 0.50 1.97
C TYR A 83 -9.13 0.88 0.69
N LEU A 84 -10.05 1.82 0.82
CA LEU A 84 -10.75 2.36 -0.34
C LEU A 84 -9.76 3.19 -1.16
N THR A 85 -9.73 2.90 -2.45
CA THR A 85 -8.85 3.55 -3.44
C THR A 85 -9.61 3.67 -4.76
N MET A 86 -9.17 4.56 -5.65
CA MET A 86 -9.90 4.87 -6.88
C MET A 86 -9.47 3.99 -8.06
N GLN A 87 -8.17 3.90 -8.32
CA GLN A 87 -7.59 3.17 -9.45
C GLN A 87 -7.04 1.81 -9.02
N SER A 88 -6.30 1.72 -7.90
CA SER A 88 -5.83 0.44 -7.32
C SER A 88 -5.16 0.62 -5.96
N GLU A 89 -5.04 -0.50 -5.23
CA GLU A 89 -4.29 -0.55 -3.98
C GLU A 89 -2.80 -0.66 -4.29
N VAL A 90 -1.98 0.13 -3.61
CA VAL A 90 -0.52 -0.04 -3.63
C VAL A 90 -0.02 -0.03 -2.19
N TRP A 91 0.11 -1.22 -1.59
CA TRP A 91 0.60 -1.34 -0.22
C TRP A 91 2.11 -1.06 -0.12
N GLU A 92 2.49 -0.19 0.82
CA GLU A 92 3.87 0.25 1.05
C GLU A 92 4.68 -0.67 1.98
N PHE A 93 6.00 -0.71 1.79
CA PHE A 93 6.91 -1.58 2.56
C PHE A 93 8.10 -0.79 3.11
N CYS A 94 8.57 -1.16 4.30
CA CYS A 94 9.75 -0.59 4.95
C CYS A 94 10.26 -1.54 6.05
N CYS A 95 11.58 -1.60 6.28
CA CYS A 95 12.20 -2.43 7.34
C CYS A 95 11.78 -3.91 7.25
N ALA A 96 11.85 -4.50 6.06
CA ALA A 96 11.52 -5.90 5.80
C ALA A 96 10.07 -6.31 6.16
N ARG A 97 9.10 -5.39 6.08
CA ARG A 97 7.66 -5.69 6.31
C ARG A 97 6.70 -4.71 5.60
N PRO A 98 5.44 -5.11 5.40
CA PRO A 98 4.38 -4.16 5.03
C PRO A 98 4.23 -3.07 6.10
N MET A 99 4.01 -1.84 5.65
CA MET A 99 3.72 -0.70 6.53
C MET A 99 2.25 -0.71 6.96
N VAL A 100 1.88 0.12 7.94
CA VAL A 100 0.50 0.24 8.43
C VAL A 100 -0.18 1.37 7.67
N TYR A 101 -1.29 1.12 7.00
CA TYR A 101 -2.11 2.18 6.42
C TYR A 101 -2.67 3.08 7.54
N ILE A 102 -2.50 4.39 7.41
CA ILE A 102 -2.92 5.38 8.43
C ILE A 102 -3.99 6.35 7.95
N GLY A 103 -4.49 6.17 6.73
CA GLY A 103 -5.53 7.02 6.15
C GLY A 103 -5.00 7.92 5.04
N GLU A 104 -5.88 8.83 4.63
CA GLU A 104 -5.56 9.86 3.65
C GLU A 104 -5.03 11.10 4.35
N TRP A 105 -4.04 11.76 3.75
CA TRP A 105 -3.52 13.03 4.25
C TRP A 105 -3.93 14.19 3.36
N ILE A 106 -4.28 15.30 4.01
CA ILE A 106 -4.43 16.61 3.38
C ILE A 106 -3.20 17.48 3.65
N LYS A 107 -3.14 18.66 3.03
CA LYS A 107 -2.03 19.63 3.21
C LYS A 107 -1.66 19.87 4.67
N ALA A 108 -2.68 20.05 5.52
CA ALA A 108 -2.47 20.31 6.94
C ALA A 108 -1.75 19.16 7.66
N ASP A 109 -1.97 17.91 7.24
CA ASP A 109 -1.28 16.75 7.81
C ASP A 109 0.19 16.75 7.43
N PHE A 110 0.54 17.09 6.17
CA PHE A 110 1.94 17.23 5.75
C PHE A 110 2.65 18.35 6.51
N ASP A 111 1.99 19.50 6.68
CA ASP A 111 2.54 20.60 7.46
C ASP A 111 2.75 20.20 8.94
N ALA A 112 1.84 19.39 9.51
CA ALA A 112 1.91 18.95 10.90
C ALA A 112 2.96 17.85 11.16
N HIS A 113 3.23 16.98 10.18
CA HIS A 113 4.20 15.88 10.31
C HIS A 113 5.59 16.23 9.77
N SER A 114 5.74 17.34 9.04
CA SER A 114 7.02 17.80 8.56
C SER A 114 7.94 18.22 9.71
N PRO A 115 9.17 17.67 9.81
CA PRO A 115 10.11 18.01 10.89
C PRO A 115 10.54 19.48 10.93
N ASP A 116 10.52 20.16 9.78
CA ASP A 116 10.93 21.56 9.62
C ASP A 116 9.76 22.49 9.27
N GLY A 117 8.53 21.97 9.27
CA GLY A 117 7.32 22.71 8.88
C GLY A 117 7.21 22.98 7.37
N MET A 118 8.09 22.40 6.54
CA MET A 118 8.01 22.49 5.09
C MET A 118 7.19 21.31 4.54
N GLY A 119 5.86 21.40 4.62
CA GLY A 119 4.95 20.33 4.19
C GLY A 119 5.15 19.90 2.74
N GLN A 120 5.41 20.85 1.82
CA GLN A 120 5.66 20.53 0.42
C GLN A 120 6.88 19.64 0.22
N ARG A 121 8.01 20.04 0.81
CA ARG A 121 9.23 19.25 0.74
C ARG A 121 9.03 17.88 1.38
N TYR A 122 8.27 17.83 2.47
CA TYR A 122 7.99 16.57 3.14
C TYR A 122 7.12 15.64 2.28
N PHE A 123 6.09 16.17 1.62
CA PHE A 123 5.29 15.45 0.65
C PHE A 123 6.15 14.86 -0.47
N GLU A 124 7.03 15.65 -1.08
CA GLU A 124 7.93 15.21 -2.15
C GLU A 124 8.92 14.12 -1.69
N ASP A 125 9.24 14.08 -0.40
CA ASP A 125 10.14 13.07 0.20
C ASP A 125 9.43 11.76 0.52
N VAL A 126 8.20 11.81 1.04
CA VAL A 126 7.49 10.61 1.54
C VAL A 126 6.49 10.03 0.55
N VAL A 127 5.99 10.81 -0.42
CA VAL A 127 5.04 10.32 -1.42
C VAL A 127 5.79 9.82 -2.64
N ARG A 128 5.64 8.52 -2.90
CA ARG A 128 6.22 7.84 -4.04
C ARG A 128 5.64 8.39 -5.34
N GLU A 129 6.51 8.51 -6.35
CA GLU A 129 6.13 8.97 -7.69
C GLU A 129 5.41 10.33 -7.68
N ALA A 130 5.72 11.18 -6.69
CA ALA A 130 5.24 12.56 -6.68
C ALA A 130 5.83 13.30 -7.88
N GLU A 131 4.99 13.62 -8.86
CA GLU A 131 5.41 14.34 -10.05
C GLU A 131 5.69 15.81 -9.74
N PRO A 132 6.66 16.45 -10.43
CA PRO A 132 6.90 17.89 -10.29
C PRO A 132 5.62 18.69 -10.53
N GLY A 133 5.23 19.50 -9.55
CA GLY A 133 4.02 20.33 -9.62
C GLY A 133 2.73 19.65 -9.15
N LEU A 134 2.76 18.37 -8.76
CA LEU A 134 1.60 17.69 -8.17
C LEU A 134 1.09 18.41 -6.91
N TRP A 135 2.01 18.85 -6.05
CA TRP A 135 1.65 19.64 -4.87
C TRP A 135 0.89 20.91 -5.25
N ASP A 136 1.43 21.67 -6.19
CA ASP A 136 0.78 22.90 -6.63
C ASP A 136 -0.57 22.61 -7.31
N ALA A 137 -0.69 21.55 -8.12
CA ALA A 137 -1.96 21.18 -8.73
C ALA A 137 -3.05 20.89 -7.68
N MET A 138 -2.72 20.09 -6.67
CA MET A 138 -3.65 19.70 -5.61
C MET A 138 -4.08 20.88 -4.75
N TRP A 139 -3.13 21.67 -4.24
CA TRP A 139 -3.43 22.64 -3.19
C TRP A 139 -3.46 24.09 -3.66
N SER A 140 -2.70 24.46 -4.68
CA SER A 140 -2.68 25.81 -5.25
C SER A 140 -3.60 25.94 -6.46
N GLY A 141 -3.76 24.86 -7.23
CA GLY A 141 -4.55 24.77 -8.46
C GLY A 141 -6.03 24.45 -8.24
N GLY A 142 -6.42 24.13 -7.01
CA GLY A 142 -7.81 23.86 -6.62
C GLY A 142 -8.30 22.44 -6.93
N MET A 143 -7.43 21.54 -7.41
CA MET A 143 -7.78 20.16 -7.77
C MET A 143 -7.81 19.21 -6.56
N HIS A 144 -7.89 19.71 -5.33
CA HIS A 144 -7.84 18.91 -4.10
C HIS A 144 -8.87 17.77 -4.02
N ASP A 145 -10.04 17.90 -4.66
CA ASP A 145 -11.07 16.86 -4.71
C ASP A 145 -10.87 15.87 -5.88
N GLU A 146 -9.85 16.09 -6.72
CA GLU A 146 -9.50 15.25 -7.88
C GLU A 146 -8.29 14.34 -7.60
N PHE A 147 -7.73 14.40 -6.39
CA PHE A 147 -6.62 13.55 -5.97
C PHE A 147 -6.81 13.02 -4.55
N ALA A 148 -6.29 11.83 -4.27
CA ALA A 148 -6.19 11.28 -2.92
C ALA A 148 -4.75 10.85 -2.63
N ILE A 149 -4.27 11.11 -1.41
CA ILE A 149 -2.93 10.71 -0.96
C ILE A 149 -3.07 9.68 0.17
N TYR A 150 -2.70 8.44 -0.12
CA TYR A 150 -2.82 7.33 0.82
C TYR A 150 -1.52 7.13 1.58
N MET A 151 -1.58 7.26 2.90
CA MET A 151 -0.39 7.28 3.74
C MET A 151 -0.21 6.02 4.57
N PHE A 152 1.04 5.65 4.77
CA PHE A 152 1.47 4.49 5.51
C PHE A 152 2.56 4.87 6.52
N TYR A 153 2.55 4.19 7.65
CA TYR A 153 3.50 4.37 8.75
C TYR A 153 4.30 3.08 8.99
N CYS A 154 5.61 3.21 9.19
CA CYS A 154 6.47 2.10 9.58
C CYS A 154 6.68 2.09 11.11
N PRO A 155 6.15 1.09 11.85
CA PRO A 155 6.33 1.04 13.30
C PRO A 155 7.75 0.66 13.76
N VAL A 156 8.74 0.49 12.84
CA VAL A 156 10.13 0.17 13.22
C VAL A 156 10.93 1.46 13.32
N CYS A 157 10.94 2.23 12.22
CA CYS A 157 11.76 3.41 12.08
C CYS A 157 10.97 4.72 12.21
N ALA A 158 9.65 4.64 12.39
CA ALA A 158 8.72 5.77 12.46
C ALA A 158 8.65 6.64 11.20
N ASN A 159 9.15 6.15 10.06
CA ASN A 159 9.03 6.83 8.77
C ASN A 159 7.65 6.62 8.14
N TYR A 160 7.30 7.56 7.27
CA TYR A 160 6.09 7.55 6.46
C TYR A 160 6.43 7.27 5.00
N ARG A 161 5.49 6.64 4.30
CA ARG A 161 5.48 6.51 2.84
C ARG A 161 4.05 6.65 2.37
N GLY A 162 3.85 7.21 1.20
CA GLY A 162 2.54 7.27 0.58
C GLY A 162 2.60 7.06 -0.91
N HIS A 163 1.43 6.89 -1.49
CA HIS A 163 1.21 6.99 -2.92
C HIS A 163 -0.02 7.86 -3.16
N TRP A 164 -0.25 8.21 -4.41
CA TRP A 164 -1.33 9.10 -4.79
C TRP A 164 -2.11 8.52 -5.96
N ASP A 165 -3.34 9.00 -6.10
CA ASP A 165 -4.24 8.58 -7.17
C ASP A 165 -5.14 9.75 -7.59
N MET A 166 -5.69 9.68 -8.80
CA MET A 166 -6.53 10.72 -9.39
C MET A 166 -7.87 10.18 -9.92
N PHE A 167 -8.90 11.04 -9.94
CA PHE A 167 -10.24 10.76 -10.48
C PHE A 167 -10.33 10.81 -12.00
#